data_AF-A0A1Q4BBC6-F1
#
_entry.id   AF-A0A1Q4BBC6-F1
#
_cell.length_a   1.000
_cell.length_b   1.000
_cell.length_c   1.000
_cell.angle_alpha   90.00
_cell.angle_beta   90.00
_cell.angle_gamma   90.00
#
_symmetry.space_group_name_H-M   'P 1'
#
loop_
_entity.id
_entity.type
_entity.pdbx_description
1 polymer ?
#
loop_
_entity_poly.entity_id
_entity_poly.type
_entity_poly.pdbx_seq_one_letter_code
_entity_poly.pdbx_strand_id
1 'polypeptide(L)'
;MGKAEQEVRVNEQRVRTAMEEMRAYRDKEKLISPSSEASSTSTLLIQAMSERINLQAEYFVATRAMSPDAPSVTVLKTKLDAIDDQIARLKNQMTGNDNPRTISAAITQFEELELKRQFAEKLYMISQSALERARQRAEWQSIYLSVFVPPALPELSLFPQRGYFSIMTFFICLILWGIIALTAAAIRDHIG
;
A
#
# COMPACT_ATOMS: atom_id res chain seq x y z
N MET A 1 3.74 14.59 14.47
CA MET A 1 4.51 13.32 14.52
C MET A 1 3.70 12.16 15.09
N GLY A 2 3.02 12.30 16.23
CA GLY A 2 2.32 11.18 16.89
C GLY A 2 1.28 10.40 16.06
N LYS A 3 0.54 11.05 15.14
CA LYS A 3 -0.45 10.36 14.28
C LYS A 3 0.20 9.36 13.30
N ALA A 4 1.30 9.73 12.66
CA ALA A 4 1.98 8.86 11.68
C ALA A 4 2.67 7.66 12.36
N GLU A 5 3.25 7.86 13.55
CA GLU A 5 3.82 6.77 14.34
C GLU A 5 2.74 5.80 14.86
N GLN A 6 1.57 6.32 15.22
CA GLN A 6 0.44 5.51 15.62
C GLN A 6 -0.11 4.67 14.46
N GLU A 7 -0.19 5.23 13.25
CA GLU A 7 -0.57 4.49 12.04
C GLU A 7 0.40 3.33 11.73
N VAL A 8 1.71 3.56 11.85
CA VAL A 8 2.72 2.51 11.68
C VAL A 8 2.52 1.38 12.68
N ARG A 9 2.34 1.70 13.97
CA ARG A 9 2.11 0.68 15.02
C ARG A 9 0.84 -0.13 14.77
N VAL A 10 -0.25 0.52 14.34
CA VAL A 10 -1.51 -0.17 14.01
C VAL A 10 -1.30 -1.12 12.82
N ASN A 11 -0.58 -0.69 11.78
CA ASN A 11 -0.32 -1.54 10.62
C ASN A 11 0.66 -2.67 10.92
N GLU A 12 1.66 -2.44 11.78
CA GLU A 12 2.55 -3.51 12.27
C GLU A 12 1.75 -4.60 13.00
N GLN A 13 0.83 -4.21 13.87
CA GLN A 13 -0.04 -5.16 14.57
C GLN A 13 -0.90 -5.95 13.57
N ARG A 14 -1.43 -5.30 12.52
CA ARG A 14 -2.20 -5.97 11.46
C ARG A 14 -1.37 -7.00 10.70
N VAL A 15 -0.11 -6.71 10.41
CA VAL A 15 0.81 -7.67 9.78
C VAL A 15 1.06 -8.87 10.69
N ARG A 16 1.31 -8.63 11.99
CA ARG A 16 1.49 -9.71 12.97
C ARG A 16 0.27 -10.62 13.06
N THR A 17 -0.93 -10.04 13.18
CA THR A 17 -2.18 -10.81 13.25
C THR A 17 -2.40 -11.63 11.96
N ALA A 18 -2.15 -11.05 10.78
CA ALA A 18 -2.27 -11.80 9.53
C ALA A 18 -1.27 -12.97 9.43
N MET A 19 -0.04 -12.79 9.93
CA MET A 19 0.96 -13.86 10.00
C MET A 19 0.56 -14.97 10.99
N GLU A 20 -0.02 -14.61 12.13
CA GLU A 20 -0.51 -15.56 13.14
C GLU A 20 -1.69 -16.37 12.60
N GLU A 21 -2.65 -15.73 11.94
CA GLU A 21 -3.77 -16.42 11.29
C GLU A 21 -3.30 -17.39 10.20
N MET A 22 -2.32 -16.99 9.38
CA MET A 22 -1.72 -17.85 8.36
C MET A 22 -0.99 -19.05 8.97
N ARG A 23 -0.28 -18.86 10.09
CA ARG A 23 0.37 -19.96 10.82
C ARG A 23 -0.66 -20.92 11.41
N ALA A 24 -1.69 -20.39 12.07
CA ALA A 24 -2.76 -21.21 12.64
C ALA A 24 -3.48 -22.04 11.57
N TYR A 25 -3.68 -21.47 10.38
CA TYR A 25 -4.24 -22.19 9.23
C TYR A 25 -3.31 -23.32 8.76
N ARG A 26 -2.01 -23.05 8.59
CA ARG A 26 -1.01 -24.07 8.21
C ARG A 26 -0.90 -25.20 9.24
N ASP A 27 -0.92 -24.87 10.53
CA ASP A 27 -0.85 -25.85 11.61
C ASP A 27 -2.10 -26.75 11.65
N LYS A 28 -3.27 -26.17 11.38
CA LYS A 28 -4.54 -26.90 11.32
C LYS A 28 -4.61 -27.86 10.13
N GLU A 29 -4.22 -27.40 8.95
CA GLU A 29 -4.27 -28.22 7.74
C GLU A 29 -3.06 -29.17 7.62
N LYS A 30 -1.98 -28.98 8.40
CA LYS A 30 -0.74 -29.79 8.37
C LYS A 30 -0.08 -29.89 6.99
N LEU A 31 -0.42 -28.98 6.09
CA LEU A 31 -0.03 -29.00 4.68
C LEU A 31 0.78 -27.73 4.34
N ILE A 32 1.81 -27.89 3.52
CA ILE A 32 2.74 -26.80 3.16
C ILE A 32 2.04 -25.75 2.26
N SER A 33 1.18 -26.20 1.33
CA SER A 33 0.34 -25.34 0.48
C SER A 33 -0.86 -26.11 -0.08
N PRO A 34 -2.10 -25.60 0.08
CA PRO A 34 -3.30 -26.18 -0.55
C PRO A 34 -3.21 -26.30 -2.07
N SER A 35 -2.48 -25.38 -2.74
CA SER A 35 -2.27 -25.46 -4.19
C SER A 35 -1.39 -26.63 -4.61
N SER A 36 -0.38 -26.98 -3.81
CA SER A 36 0.48 -28.13 -4.08
C SER A 36 -0.29 -29.43 -3.92
N GLU A 37 -1.12 -29.53 -2.87
CA GLU A 37 -1.96 -30.69 -2.63
C GLU A 37 -3.02 -30.86 -3.73
N ALA A 38 -3.62 -29.77 -4.20
CA ALA A 38 -4.53 -29.79 -5.35
C ALA A 38 -3.86 -30.33 -6.62
N SER A 39 -2.63 -29.90 -6.88
CA SER A 39 -1.84 -30.38 -8.01
C SER A 39 -1.52 -31.87 -7.87
N SER A 40 -1.02 -32.32 -6.72
CA SER A 40 -0.75 -33.74 -6.46
C SER A 40 -2.01 -34.60 -6.58
N THR A 41 -3.14 -34.15 -6.03
CA THR A 41 -4.42 -34.86 -6.12
C THR A 41 -4.94 -34.91 -7.56
N SER A 42 -4.77 -33.84 -8.33
CA SER A 42 -5.09 -33.82 -9.77
C SER A 42 -4.24 -34.82 -10.54
N THR A 43 -2.94 -34.91 -10.25
CA THR A 43 -2.04 -35.90 -10.87
C THR A 43 -2.48 -37.32 -10.57
N LEU A 44 -2.83 -37.63 -9.31
CA LEU A 44 -3.36 -38.93 -8.92
C LEU A 44 -4.69 -39.24 -9.61
N LEU A 45 -5.58 -38.26 -9.74
CA LEU A 45 -6.85 -38.40 -10.46
C LEU A 45 -6.63 -38.73 -11.94
N ILE A 46 -5.72 -38.02 -12.61
CA ILE A 46 -5.36 -38.27 -14.01
C ILE A 46 -4.78 -39.67 -14.17
N GLN A 47 -3.90 -40.09 -13.26
CA GLN A 47 -3.33 -41.44 -13.28
C GLN A 47 -4.39 -42.53 -13.10
N ALA A 48 -5.31 -42.37 -12.14
CA ALA A 48 -6.42 -43.30 -11.91
C ALA A 48 -7.37 -43.36 -13.11
N MET A 49 -7.68 -42.21 -13.74
CA MET A 49 -8.46 -42.17 -14.98
C MET A 49 -7.77 -42.91 -16.13
N SER A 50 -6.45 -42.79 -16.27
CA SER A 50 -5.68 -43.53 -17.26
C SER A 50 -5.73 -45.04 -17.00
N GLU A 51 -5.59 -45.47 -15.75
CA GLU A 51 -5.67 -46.89 -15.38
C GLU A 51 -7.07 -47.45 -15.65
N ARG A 52 -8.12 -46.70 -15.34
CA ARG A 52 -9.50 -47.06 -15.68
C ARG A 52 -9.69 -47.25 -17.18
N ILE A 53 -9.14 -46.36 -18.03
CA ILE A 53 -9.23 -46.50 -19.49
C ILE A 53 -8.58 -47.82 -19.95
N ASN A 54 -7.42 -48.17 -19.41
CA ASN A 54 -6.74 -49.43 -19.72
C ASN A 54 -7.57 -50.65 -19.29
N LEU A 55 -8.07 -50.66 -18.04
CA LEU A 55 -8.93 -51.73 -17.52
C LEU A 55 -10.24 -51.87 -18.32
N GLN A 56 -10.82 -50.75 -18.74
CA GLN A 56 -12.03 -50.73 -19.59
C GLN A 56 -11.76 -51.38 -20.95
N ALA A 57 -10.59 -51.10 -21.55
CA ALA A 57 -10.19 -51.69 -22.82
C ALA A 57 -9.96 -53.21 -22.66
N GLU A 58 -9.26 -53.64 -21.61
CA GLU A 58 -9.06 -55.06 -21.30
C GLU A 58 -10.40 -55.78 -21.07
N TYR A 59 -11.32 -55.17 -20.32
CA TYR A 59 -12.65 -55.70 -20.08
C TYR A 59 -13.45 -55.87 -21.38
N PHE A 60 -13.39 -54.89 -22.28
CA PHE A 60 -14.06 -54.94 -23.58
C PHE A 60 -13.52 -56.08 -24.46
N VAL A 61 -12.20 -56.28 -24.48
CA VAL A 61 -11.57 -57.38 -25.22
C VAL A 61 -11.97 -58.73 -24.60
N ALA A 62 -11.92 -58.85 -23.27
CA ALA A 62 -12.26 -60.08 -22.56
C ALA A 62 -13.71 -60.50 -22.77
N THR A 63 -14.66 -59.55 -22.73
CA THR A 63 -16.08 -59.83 -22.99
C THR A 63 -16.40 -60.21 -24.44
N ARG A 64 -15.54 -59.84 -25.40
CA ARG A 64 -15.68 -60.32 -26.79
C ARG A 64 -15.04 -61.68 -27.03
N ALA A 65 -13.98 -62.00 -26.31
CA ALA A 65 -13.25 -63.27 -26.47
C ALA A 65 -13.82 -64.40 -25.60
N MET A 66 -14.54 -64.09 -24.54
CA MET A 66 -15.00 -65.03 -23.52
C MET A 66 -16.48 -64.83 -23.16
N SER A 67 -17.08 -65.82 -22.50
CA SER A 67 -18.41 -65.66 -21.90
C SER A 67 -18.42 -64.53 -20.87
N PRO A 68 -19.51 -63.74 -20.76
CA PRO A 68 -19.65 -62.70 -19.74
C PRO A 68 -19.43 -63.21 -18.30
N ASP A 69 -19.71 -64.49 -18.04
CA ASP A 69 -19.57 -65.12 -16.73
C ASP A 69 -18.20 -65.76 -16.50
N ALA A 70 -17.24 -65.54 -17.40
CA ALA A 70 -15.89 -66.03 -17.22
C ALA A 70 -15.24 -65.39 -15.96
N PRO A 71 -14.47 -66.15 -15.15
CA PRO A 71 -13.80 -65.62 -13.97
C PRO A 71 -12.91 -64.40 -14.27
N SER A 72 -12.26 -64.37 -15.44
CA SER A 72 -11.42 -63.25 -15.90
C SER A 72 -12.21 -61.96 -16.11
N VAL A 73 -13.40 -62.05 -16.72
CA VAL A 73 -14.31 -60.91 -16.95
C VAL A 73 -14.82 -60.36 -15.63
N THR A 74 -15.18 -61.24 -14.69
CA THR A 74 -15.64 -60.85 -13.35
C THR A 74 -14.54 -60.12 -12.58
N VAL A 75 -13.30 -60.60 -12.62
CA VAL A 75 -12.15 -59.94 -11.97
C VAL A 75 -11.90 -58.54 -12.55
N LEU A 76 -11.95 -58.40 -13.87
CA LEU A 76 -11.79 -57.10 -14.53
C LEU A 76 -12.90 -56.12 -14.14
N LYS A 77 -14.15 -56.60 -14.03
CA LYS A 77 -15.27 -55.78 -13.55
C LYS A 77 -15.05 -55.28 -12.13
N THR A 78 -14.65 -56.16 -11.20
CA THR A 78 -14.37 -55.77 -9.80
C THR A 78 -13.24 -54.73 -9.71
N LYS A 79 -12.20 -54.86 -10.55
CA LYS A 79 -11.14 -53.85 -10.64
C LYS A 79 -11.66 -52.51 -11.16
N LEU A 80 -12.55 -52.54 -12.15
CA LEU A 80 -13.18 -51.35 -12.71
C LEU A 80 -14.04 -50.62 -11.66
N ASP A 81 -14.84 -51.36 -10.89
CA ASP A 81 -15.65 -50.81 -9.80
C ASP A 81 -14.76 -50.17 -8.71
N ALA A 82 -13.66 -50.84 -8.34
CA ALA A 82 -12.72 -50.33 -7.35
C ALA A 82 -12.01 -49.04 -7.78
N ILE A 83 -11.59 -48.93 -9.05
CA ILE A 83 -10.95 -47.72 -9.57
C ILE A 83 -11.97 -46.57 -9.74
N ASP A 84 -13.23 -46.89 -10.09
CA ASP A 84 -14.32 -45.92 -10.14
C ASP A 84 -14.61 -45.30 -8.77
N ASP A 85 -14.66 -46.13 -7.74
CA ASP A 85 -14.78 -45.67 -6.35
C ASP A 85 -13.61 -44.77 -5.93
N GLN A 86 -12.38 -45.10 -6.37
CA GLN A 86 -11.20 -44.28 -6.09
C GLN A 86 -11.27 -42.92 -6.78
N ILE A 87 -11.68 -42.88 -8.05
CA ILE A 87 -11.89 -41.64 -8.81
C ILE A 87 -12.97 -40.78 -8.16
N ALA A 88 -14.07 -41.39 -7.71
CA ALA A 88 -15.14 -40.68 -7.01
C ALA A 88 -14.65 -40.05 -5.70
N ARG A 89 -13.85 -40.78 -4.91
CA ARG A 89 -13.22 -40.25 -3.68
C ARG A 89 -12.29 -39.07 -3.96
N LEU A 90 -11.40 -39.19 -4.95
CA LEU A 90 -10.46 -38.13 -5.33
C LEU A 90 -11.21 -36.88 -5.83
N LYS A 91 -12.25 -37.06 -6.66
CA LYS A 91 -13.09 -35.95 -7.13
C LYS A 91 -13.82 -35.25 -5.98
N ASN A 92 -14.36 -36.02 -5.03
CA ASN A 92 -15.03 -35.48 -3.85
C ASN A 92 -14.08 -34.70 -2.93
N GLN A 93 -12.81 -35.12 -2.81
CA GLN A 93 -11.79 -34.35 -2.10
C GLN A 93 -11.52 -32.99 -2.78
N MET A 94 -11.62 -32.92 -4.11
CA MET A 94 -11.39 -31.69 -4.86
C MET A 94 -12.59 -30.74 -4.85
N THR A 95 -13.81 -31.23 -5.15
CA THR A 95 -14.98 -30.38 -5.48
C THR A 95 -16.26 -30.71 -4.70
N GLY A 96 -16.18 -31.41 -3.58
CA GLY A 96 -17.35 -31.70 -2.73
C GLY A 96 -18.08 -30.44 -2.24
N ASN A 97 -19.26 -30.16 -2.81
CA ASN A 97 -19.97 -28.88 -2.70
C ASN A 97 -20.35 -28.44 -1.26
N ASP A 98 -20.36 -29.36 -0.28
CA ASP A 98 -20.78 -29.12 1.10
C ASP A 98 -19.72 -29.48 2.16
N ASN A 99 -18.49 -29.84 1.75
CA ASN A 99 -17.46 -30.23 2.72
C ASN A 99 -16.44 -29.09 2.92
N PRO A 100 -16.36 -28.49 4.13
CA PRO A 100 -15.37 -27.46 4.43
C PRO A 100 -13.91 -27.97 4.41
N ARG A 101 -13.69 -29.28 4.22
CA ARG A 101 -12.37 -29.89 3.98
C ARG A 101 -12.06 -30.14 2.50
N THR A 102 -12.82 -29.60 1.56
CA THR A 102 -12.43 -29.72 0.15
C THR A 102 -11.18 -28.92 -0.14
N ILE A 103 -10.38 -29.43 -1.07
CA ILE A 103 -9.20 -28.72 -1.59
C ILE A 103 -9.61 -27.37 -2.18
N SER A 104 -10.77 -27.29 -2.85
CA SER A 104 -11.28 -26.01 -3.36
C SER A 104 -11.55 -25.00 -2.24
N ALA A 105 -12.23 -25.40 -1.17
CA ALA A 105 -12.48 -24.51 -0.02
C ALA A 105 -11.17 -24.11 0.67
N ALA A 106 -10.22 -25.04 0.80
CA ALA A 106 -8.90 -24.80 1.37
C ALA A 106 -8.05 -23.82 0.53
N ILE A 107 -8.17 -23.87 -0.80
CA ILE A 107 -7.55 -22.89 -1.70
C ILE A 107 -8.17 -21.51 -1.47
N THR A 108 -9.49 -21.39 -1.49
CA THR A 108 -10.16 -20.10 -1.30
C THR A 108 -9.81 -19.47 0.05
N GLN A 109 -9.81 -20.25 1.13
CA GLN A 109 -9.44 -19.76 2.46
C GLN A 109 -7.97 -19.34 2.53
N PHE A 110 -7.08 -20.09 1.89
CA PHE A 110 -5.66 -19.73 1.81
C PHE A 110 -5.43 -18.46 0.99
N GLU A 111 -6.10 -18.30 -0.14
CA GLU A 111 -6.02 -17.10 -0.97
C GLU A 111 -6.51 -15.86 -0.20
N GLU A 112 -7.58 -15.98 0.59
CA GLU A 112 -8.07 -14.89 1.44
C GLU A 112 -7.03 -14.47 2.51
N LEU A 113 -6.47 -15.45 3.23
CA LEU A 113 -5.42 -15.22 4.23
C LEU A 113 -4.15 -14.61 3.63
N GLU A 114 -3.73 -15.11 2.47
CA GLU A 114 -2.57 -14.62 1.75
C GLU A 114 -2.79 -13.18 1.26
N LEU A 115 -3.97 -12.88 0.75
CA LEU A 115 -4.34 -11.53 0.31
C LEU A 115 -4.42 -10.56 1.49
N LYS A 116 -4.95 -11.00 2.63
CA LYS A 116 -4.95 -10.23 3.89
C LYS A 116 -3.53 -9.90 4.36
N ARG A 117 -2.62 -10.88 4.32
CA ARG A 117 -1.18 -10.69 4.63
C ARG A 117 -0.54 -9.65 3.71
N GLN A 118 -0.69 -9.82 2.40
CA GLN A 118 -0.12 -8.90 1.41
C GLN A 118 -0.67 -7.48 1.56
N PHE A 119 -1.96 -7.34 1.85
CA PHE A 119 -2.60 -6.05 2.07
C PHE A 119 -2.07 -5.36 3.33
N ALA A 120 -1.94 -6.10 4.43
CA ALA A 120 -1.37 -5.59 5.67
C ALA A 120 0.08 -5.12 5.48
N GLU A 121 0.90 -5.90 4.76
CA GLU A 121 2.29 -5.53 4.43
C GLU A 121 2.37 -4.26 3.60
N LYS A 122 1.53 -4.13 2.57
CA LYS A 122 1.46 -2.91 1.75
C LYS A 122 1.07 -1.69 2.58
N LEU A 123 0.06 -1.81 3.44
CA LEU A 123 -0.36 -0.71 4.32
C LEU A 123 0.76 -0.30 5.28
N TYR A 124 1.46 -1.28 5.86
CA TYR A 124 2.62 -1.03 6.71
C TYR A 124 3.69 -0.22 5.98
N MET A 125 4.08 -0.64 4.76
CA MET A 125 5.06 0.09 3.93
C MET A 125 4.60 1.53 3.61
N ILE A 126 3.33 1.73 3.27
CA ILE A 126 2.78 3.06 3.00
C ILE A 126 2.86 3.94 4.25
N SER A 127 2.49 3.42 5.42
CA SER A 127 2.56 4.16 6.69
C SER A 127 4.00 4.51 7.08
N GLN A 128 4.95 3.59 6.87
CA GLN A 128 6.38 3.87 7.08
C GLN A 128 6.88 4.98 6.17
N SER A 129 6.51 4.94 4.88
CA SER A 129 6.84 6.02 3.94
C SER A 129 6.20 7.36 4.35
N ALA A 130 4.98 7.35 4.88
CA ALA A 130 4.32 8.55 5.37
C ALA A 130 5.00 9.12 6.63
N LEU A 131 5.42 8.27 7.55
CA LEU A 131 6.21 8.66 8.72
C LEU A 131 7.53 9.29 8.31
N GLU A 132 8.24 8.68 7.36
CA GLU A 132 9.51 9.21 6.84
C GLU A 132 9.33 10.59 6.20
N ARG A 133 8.29 10.77 5.37
CA ARG A 133 7.95 12.08 4.81
C ARG A 133 7.60 13.12 5.91
N ALA A 134 6.92 12.70 6.97
CA ALA A 134 6.58 13.58 8.08
C ALA A 134 7.82 14.00 8.89
N ARG A 135 8.80 13.10 9.04
CA ARG A 135 10.11 13.40 9.66
C ARG A 135 10.88 14.41 8.82
N GLN A 136 11.02 14.15 7.52
CA GLN A 136 11.67 15.07 6.60
C GLN A 136 11.02 16.45 6.66
N ARG A 137 9.69 16.58 6.53
CA ARG A 137 9.03 17.89 6.63
C ARG A 137 9.31 18.64 7.94
N ALA A 138 9.39 17.92 9.05
CA ALA A 138 9.71 18.55 10.33
C ALA A 138 11.17 19.01 10.42
N GLU A 139 12.13 18.26 9.85
CA GLU A 139 13.53 18.71 9.72
C GLU A 139 13.63 19.97 8.87
N TRP A 140 12.94 20.01 7.72
CA TRP A 140 12.89 21.20 6.86
C TRP A 140 12.24 22.40 7.56
N GLN A 141 11.18 22.20 8.33
CA GLN A 141 10.57 23.26 9.14
C GLN A 141 11.51 23.75 10.26
N SER A 142 12.29 22.86 10.88
CA SER A 142 13.30 23.25 11.88
C SER A 142 14.39 24.13 11.27
N ILE A 143 14.83 23.82 10.04
CA ILE A 143 15.80 24.64 9.30
C ILE A 143 15.20 26.02 8.98
N TYR A 144 13.97 26.07 8.44
CA TYR A 144 13.32 27.34 8.09
C TYR A 144 12.92 28.20 9.30
N LEU A 145 12.64 27.61 10.46
CA LEU A 145 12.36 28.37 11.69
C LEU A 145 13.64 28.97 12.31
N SER A 146 14.80 28.33 12.10
CA SER A 146 16.11 28.89 12.48
C SER A 146 16.57 30.03 11.54
N VAL A 147 15.98 30.07 10.34
CA VAL A 147 16.13 31.15 9.36
C VAL A 147 14.85 31.97 9.35
N PHE A 148 14.40 32.41 10.53
CA PHE A 148 13.74 33.72 10.59
C PHE A 148 14.82 34.75 10.20
N VAL A 149 15.00 34.94 8.90
CA VAL A 149 15.42 36.23 8.37
C VAL A 149 14.39 37.19 8.94
N PRO A 150 14.76 38.20 9.75
CA PRO A 150 13.83 39.28 10.03
C PRO A 150 13.34 39.77 8.66
N PRO A 151 12.05 40.08 8.47
CA PRO A 151 11.58 40.57 7.19
C PRO A 151 12.57 41.65 6.75
N ALA A 152 13.21 41.44 5.60
CA ALA A 152 13.94 42.52 4.97
C ALA A 152 12.86 43.56 4.72
N LEU A 153 12.78 44.53 5.64
CA LEU A 153 12.10 45.78 5.43
C LEU A 153 12.52 46.17 4.02
N PRO A 154 11.57 46.37 3.10
CA PRO A 154 11.92 46.94 1.80
C PRO A 154 12.82 48.13 2.11
N GLU A 155 13.97 48.21 1.45
CA GLU A 155 14.77 49.43 1.42
C GLU A 155 13.91 50.52 0.78
N LEU A 156 13.02 51.09 1.58
CA LEU A 156 12.19 52.22 1.26
C LEU A 156 12.56 53.29 2.27
N SER A 157 13.51 54.11 1.82
CA SER A 157 13.77 55.46 2.28
C SER A 157 14.26 55.57 3.73
N LEU A 158 15.56 55.28 3.91
CA LEU A 158 16.39 55.99 4.88
C LEU A 158 16.30 57.49 4.58
N PHE A 159 15.33 58.17 5.20
CA PHE A 159 15.43 59.49 5.83
C PHE A 159 14.04 60.14 5.97
N PRO A 160 13.37 60.02 7.14
CA PRO A 160 12.28 60.92 7.49
C PRO A 160 12.89 62.23 8.01
N GLN A 161 13.61 62.98 7.17
CA GLN A 161 14.16 64.29 7.54
C GLN A 161 13.09 65.40 7.46
N ARG A 162 11.92 65.18 8.09
CA ARG A 162 10.88 66.21 8.15
C ARG A 162 11.37 67.48 8.86
N GLY A 163 12.30 67.34 9.81
CA GLY A 163 12.94 68.48 10.50
C GLY A 163 13.97 69.24 9.66
N TYR A 164 14.79 68.54 8.86
CA TYR A 164 15.89 69.16 8.11
C TYR A 164 15.37 70.06 6.99
N PHE A 165 14.36 69.59 6.24
CA PHE A 165 13.72 70.42 5.21
C PHE A 165 12.99 71.62 5.80
N SER A 166 12.32 71.47 6.95
CA SER A 166 11.63 72.60 7.60
C SER A 166 12.60 73.67 8.09
N ILE A 167 13.74 73.27 8.68
CA ILE A 167 14.81 74.18 9.07
C ILE A 167 15.46 74.85 7.84
N MET A 168 15.73 74.09 6.78
CA MET A 168 16.36 74.64 5.58
C MET A 168 15.45 75.66 4.88
N THR A 169 14.15 75.37 4.77
CA THR A 169 13.17 76.33 4.24
C THR A 169 13.06 77.57 5.13
N PHE A 170 13.08 77.42 6.46
CA PHE A 170 13.06 78.56 7.39
C PHE A 170 14.26 79.51 7.19
N PHE A 171 15.48 78.97 7.06
CA PHE A 171 16.67 79.78 6.79
C PHE A 171 16.62 80.48 5.42
N ILE A 172 16.13 79.80 4.39
CA ILE A 172 15.96 80.41 3.05
C ILE A 172 14.96 81.58 3.12
N CYS A 173 13.82 81.39 3.78
CA CYS A 173 12.84 82.46 4.00
C CYS A 173 13.41 83.63 4.79
N LEU A 174 14.25 83.37 5.81
CA LEU A 174 14.89 84.40 6.62
C LEU A 174 15.88 85.23 5.79
N ILE A 175 16.69 84.58 4.95
CA ILE A 175 17.61 85.28 4.03
C ILE A 175 16.83 86.14 3.04
N LEU A 176 15.77 85.61 2.43
CA LEU A 176 14.92 86.36 1.51
C LEU A 176 14.27 87.57 2.19
N TRP A 177 13.74 87.40 3.40
CA TRP A 177 13.18 88.50 4.16
C TRP A 177 14.24 89.56 4.50
N GLY A 178 15.45 89.14 4.87
CA GLY A 178 16.58 90.03 5.10
C GLY A 178 16.90 90.88 3.86
N ILE A 179 16.97 90.27 2.67
CA ILE A 179 17.21 90.99 1.41
C ILE A 179 16.09 92.00 1.12
N ILE A 180 14.83 91.63 1.35
CA ILE A 180 13.69 92.55 1.17
C ILE A 180 13.74 93.69 2.17
N ALA A 181 14.04 93.42 3.44
CA ALA A 181 14.15 94.44 4.48
C ALA A 181 15.31 95.40 4.20
N LEU A 182 16.44 94.89 3.71
CA LEU A 182 17.62 95.71 3.38
C LEU A 182 17.39 96.55 2.13
N THR A 183 16.71 96.02 1.12
CA THR A 183 16.31 96.82 -0.06
C THR A 183 15.24 97.85 0.30
N ALA A 184 14.26 97.52 1.13
CA ALA A 184 13.28 98.48 1.63
C ALA A 184 13.94 99.58 2.51
N ALA A 185 14.89 99.21 3.36
CA ALA A 185 15.67 100.17 4.15
C ALA A 185 16.55 101.05 3.26
N ALA A 186 17.23 100.48 2.26
CA ALA A 186 18.04 101.23 1.30
C ALA A 186 17.19 102.21 0.49
N ILE A 187 15.98 101.83 0.09
CA ILE A 187 15.02 102.74 -0.56
C ILE A 187 14.56 103.83 0.40
N ARG A 188 14.31 103.50 1.68
CA ARG A 188 13.90 104.46 2.70
C ARG A 188 14.99 105.48 3.01
N ASP A 189 16.26 105.05 3.02
CA ASP A 189 17.42 105.92 3.24
C ASP A 189 17.75 106.79 2.01
N HIS A 190 17.31 106.40 0.81
CA HIS A 190 17.47 107.20 -0.41
C HIS A 190 16.32 108.18 -0.66
N ILE A 191 15.23 108.11 0.10
CA ILE A 191 14.06 109.01 0.02
C ILE A 191 13.93 109.88 1.28
N GLY A 192 14.87 109.79 2.22
CA GLY A 192 15.00 110.66 3.40
C GLY A 192 15.98 111.81 3.18
#